data_AF-A0A645EWW7-F1
#
_entry.id   AF-A0A645EWW7-F1
#
_cell.length_a   1.000
_cell.length_b   1.000
_cell.length_c   1.000
_cell.angle_alpha   90.00
_cell.angle_beta   90.00
_cell.angle_gamma   90.00
#
_symmetry.space_group_name_H-M   'P 1'
#
loop_
_entity.id
_entity.type
_entity.pdbx_description
1 polymer ?
#
loop_
_entity_poly.entity_id
_entity_poly.type
_entity_poly.pdbx_seq_one_letter_code
_entity_poly.pdbx_strand_id
1 'polypeptide(L)' 'MAWSVQTPAGRFEVHALVDDQELDSRASTGAIYWEGLCELRSIGADGKSVRVGNGYLEMTGYANALRL' A
#
# COMPACT_ATOMS: atom_id res chain seq x y z
N MET A 1 -4.61 -7.42 2.14
CA MET A 1 -5.11 -6.26 1.38
C MET A 1 -4.25 -6.09 0.13
N ALA A 2 -4.80 -5.69 -1.03
CA ALA A 2 -4.02 -5.50 -2.25
C ALA A 2 -4.50 -4.28 -3.07
N TRP A 3 -3.56 -3.55 -3.66
CA TRP A 3 -3.83 -2.34 -4.46
C TRP A 3 -3.26 -2.49 -5.86
N SER A 4 -3.98 -1.99 -6.87
CA SER A 4 -3.47 -1.89 -8.25
C SER A 4 -2.84 -0.51 -8.49
N VAL A 5 -1.65 -0.48 -9.06
CA VAL A 5 -0.94 0.75 -9.43
C VAL A 5 -0.63 0.72 -10.92
N GLN A 6 -1.10 1.72 -11.65
CA GLN A 6 -0.76 1.92 -13.05
C GLN A 6 0.33 3.00 -13.16
N THR A 7 1.38 2.70 -13.90
CA THR A 7 2.50 3.60 -14.15
C THR A 7 2.87 3.58 -15.64
N PRO A 8 3.64 4.54 -16.14
CA PRO A 8 4.23 4.44 -17.48
C PRO A 8 5.11 3.20 -17.69
N ALA A 9 5.65 2.61 -16.61
CA ALA A 9 6.45 1.39 -16.65
C ALA A 9 5.62 0.10 -16.66
N GLY A 10 4.30 0.18 -16.53
CA GLY A 10 3.39 -0.95 -16.54
C GLY A 10 2.42 -1.00 -15.37
N ARG A 11 1.72 -2.13 -15.25
CA ARG A 11 0.75 -2.41 -14.19
C ARG A 11 1.40 -3.23 -13.08
N PHE A 12 1.15 -2.82 -11.85
CA PHE A 12 1.65 -3.47 -10.65
C PHE A 12 0.52 -3.72 -9.65
N GLU A 13 0.76 -4.67 -8.78
CA GLU A 13 -0.02 -4.90 -7.57
C GLU A 13 0.89 -4.78 -6.35
N VAL A 14 0.42 -4.07 -5.33
CA VAL A 14 1.05 -3.98 -4.01
C VAL A 14 0.25 -4.88 -3.09
N HIS A 15 0.88 -5.93 -2.56
CA HIS A 15 0.24 -6.89 -1.65
C HIS A 15 0.81 -6.70 -0.26
N ALA A 16 -0.04 -6.44 0.72
CA ALA A 16 0.38 -6.39 2.12
C ALA A 16 0.84 -7.79 2.57
N LEU A 17 1.97 -7.87 3.26
CA LEU A 17 2.46 -9.14 3.83
C LEU A 17 1.61 -9.59 5.03
N VAL A 18 1.03 -8.64 5.75
CA VAL A 18 0.10 -8.83 6.86
C VAL A 18 -1.02 -7.80 6.73
N ASP A 19 -2.26 -8.20 7.01
CA ASP A 19 -3.43 -7.36 6.78
C ASP A 19 -3.54 -6.17 7.75
N ASP A 20 -3.30 -6.40 9.04
CA ASP A 20 -3.51 -5.40 10.10
C ASP A 20 -2.18 -4.75 10.50
N GLN A 21 -1.81 -3.73 9.73
CA GLN A 21 -0.64 -2.87 9.97
C GLN A 21 -1.10 -1.41 10.15
N GLU A 22 -2.24 -1.22 10.81
CA GLU A 22 -2.76 0.10 11.16
C GLU A 22 -2.04 0.67 12.38
N LEU A 23 -1.59 1.91 12.27
CA LEU A 23 -1.01 2.70 13.34
C LEU A 23 -1.99 3.83 13.71
N ASP A 24 -2.68 3.65 14.82
CA ASP A 24 -3.53 4.68 15.40
C ASP A 24 -2.69 5.73 16.14
N SER A 25 -2.42 6.84 15.45
CA SER A 25 -1.68 7.99 15.99
C SER A 25 -2.60 9.17 16.32
N ARG A 26 -3.90 8.94 16.56
CA ARG A 26 -4.86 10.03 16.86
C ARG A 26 -4.48 10.86 18.08
N ALA A 27 -3.82 10.25 19.06
CA ALA A 27 -3.40 10.92 20.30
C ALA A 27 -2.20 11.87 20.12
N SER A 28 -1.43 11.75 19.03
CA SER A 28 -0.21 12.52 18.79
C SER A 28 -0.32 13.39 17.55
N THR A 29 -0.44 12.79 16.36
CA THR A 29 -0.48 13.47 15.06
C THR A 29 -1.90 13.69 14.55
N GLY A 30 -2.91 13.16 15.26
CA GLY A 30 -4.32 13.37 14.92
C GLY A 30 -4.80 12.55 13.72
N ALA A 31 -4.00 11.62 13.21
CA ALA A 31 -4.31 10.80 12.06
C ALA A 31 -4.17 9.30 12.35
N ILE A 32 -4.90 8.50 11.58
CA ILE A 32 -4.69 7.06 11.48
C ILE A 32 -3.87 6.83 10.23
N TYR A 33 -2.80 6.06 10.37
CA TYR A 33 -1.90 5.67 9.31
C TYR A 33 -2.09 4.17 9.07
N TRP A 34 -2.08 3.74 7.83
CA TRP A 34 -1.78 2.35 7.51
C TRP A 34 -0.34 2.33 7.04
N GLU A 35 0.53 1.66 7.75
CA GLU A 35 1.95 1.62 7.42
C GLU A 35 2.44 0.18 7.46
N GLY A 36 2.68 -0.41 6.28
CA GLY A 36 2.91 -1.83 6.24
C GLY A 36 3.93 -2.30 5.21
N LEU A 37 4.61 -3.38 5.57
CA LEU A 37 5.46 -4.12 4.66
C LEU A 37 4.61 -4.78 3.57
N CYS A 38 5.07 -4.62 2.34
CA CYS A 38 4.40 -5.14 1.15
C CYS A 38 5.38 -5.87 0.24
N GLU A 39 4.84 -6.75 -0.59
CA GLU A 39 5.51 -7.17 -1.82
C GLU A 39 4.94 -6.42 -3.03
N LEU A 40 5.81 -6.14 -4.00
CA LEU A 40 5.44 -5.58 -5.29
C LEU A 40 5.41 -6.69 -6.32
N ARG A 41 4.32 -6.75 -7.08
CA ARG A 41 4.12 -7.71 -8.16
C ARG A 41 3.91 -6.98 -9.47
N SER A 42 4.58 -7.39 -10.53
CA SER A 42 4.33 -6.91 -11.89
C SER A 42 3.28 -7.79 -12.55
N ILE A 43 2.36 -7.17 -13.29
CA ILE A 43 1.36 -7.87 -14.08
C ILE A 43 1.80 -7.87 -15.54
N GLY A 44 2.15 -9.06 -16.05
CA GLY A 44 2.52 -9.26 -17.44
C GLY A 44 1.34 -9.06 -18.40
N ALA A 45 1.63 -8.89 -19.69
CA ALA A 45 0.60 -8.78 -20.73
C ALA A 45 -0.27 -10.05 -20.86
N ASP A 46 0.24 -11.20 -20.42
CA ASP A 46 -0.49 -12.47 -20.31
C ASP A 46 -1.36 -12.56 -19.03
N GLY A 47 -1.42 -11.49 -18.24
CA GLY A 47 -2.17 -11.39 -16.99
C GLY A 47 -1.48 -12.04 -15.79
N LYS A 48 -0.29 -12.64 -15.95
CA LYS A 48 0.40 -13.29 -14.82
C LYS A 48 0.99 -12.27 -13.86
N SER A 49 0.82 -12.56 -12.57
CA SER A 49 1.36 -11.76 -11.47
C SER A 49 2.67 -12.37 -10.97
N VAL A 50 3.78 -11.65 -11.15
CA VAL A 50 5.12 -12.09 -10.75
C VAL A 50 5.67 -11.12 -9.71
N ARG A 51 6.16 -11.65 -8.59
CA ARG A 51 6.81 -10.85 -7.56
C ARG A 51 8.11 -10.24 -8.10
N VAL A 52 8.24 -8.92 -7.98
CA VAL A 52 9.40 -8.15 -8.47
C VAL A 52 10.17 -7.45 -7.36
N GLY A 53 9.64 -7.39 -6.13
CA GLY A 53 10.36 -6.81 -5.00
C GLY A 53 9.56 -6.80 -3.70
N ASN A 54 10.20 -6.23 -2.67
CA ASN A 54 9.56 -5.84 -1.41
C ASN A 54 9.57 -4.32 -1.30
N GLY A 55 8.66 -3.78 -0.49
CA GLY A 55 8.60 -2.36 -0.20
C GLY A 55 7.76 -2.07 1.03
N TYR A 56 7.40 -0.80 1.15
CA TYR A 56 6.54 -0.27 2.20
C TYR A 56 5.43 0.55 1.56
N LEU A 57 4.22 0.43 2.08
CA LEU A 57 3.11 1.29 1.70
C LEU A 57 2.67 2.06 2.94
N GLU A 58 2.66 3.39 2.81
CA GLU A 58 2.06 4.31 3.77
C GLU A 58 0.78 4.87 3.16
N MET A 59 -0.33 4.74 3.88
CA MET A 59 -1.59 5.38 3.54
C MET A 59 -2.05 6.26 4.69
N THR A 60 -2.36 7.50 4.36
CA THR A 60 -2.88 8.50 5.30
C THR A 60 -4.17 9.07 4.73
N GLY A 61 -4.97 9.72 5.58
CA GLY A 61 -6.18 10.39 5.11
C GLY A 61 -7.36 9.47 4.76
N TYR A 62 -7.18 8.13 4.77
CA TYR A 62 -8.23 7.17 4.39
C TYR A 62 -9.33 7.04 5.45
N ALA A 63 -8.98 7.20 6.73
CA ALA A 63 -9.95 7.12 7.83
C ALA A 63 -10.61 8.47 8.13
N ASN A 64 -9.85 9.57 8.03
CA ASN A 64 -10.33 10.95 8.19
C ASN A 64 -9.40 11.89 7.42
N ALA A 65 -9.91 13.04 6.96
CA ALA A 65 -9.08 14.06 6.33
C ALA A 65 -7.94 14.51 7.26
N LEU A 66 -6.73 14.65 6.71
CA LEU A 66 -5.60 15.16 7.46
C LEU A 66 -5.86 16.60 7.91
N ARG A 67 -5.62 16.88 9.19
CA ARG A 67 -5.50 18.25 9.69
C ARG A 67 -4.03 18.66 9.57
N LEU A 68 -3.76 19.62 8.69
CA LEU A 68 -2.46 20.26 8.51
C LEU A 68 -2.38 21.54 9.35
#